data_AF-A0A388Q1Z2-F1
#
_entry.id   AF-A0A388Q1Z2-F1
#
_cell.length_a   1.000
_cell.length_b   1.000
_cell.length_c   1.000
_cell.angle_alpha   90.00
_cell.angle_beta   90.00
_cell.angle_gamma   90.00
#
_symmetry.space_group_name_H-M   'P 1'
#
loop_
_entity.id
_entity.type
_entity.pdbx_description
1 polymer ?
#
loop_
_entity_poly.entity_id
_entity_poly.type
_entity_poly.pdbx_seq_one_letter_code
_entity_poly.pdbx_strand_id
1 'polypeptide(L)'
;MSDGTLQFRYQGNIKRPMSEYFAVVNRRFASGATIKQKCSESLMYEPGTYYIEVSSLPPYKASIDITFDASFEIQLPEPGTLAIMNSNALGKIQIQTMLGDQFVTFYTMNITGKPNDQRVQLLSNYPLRILYPVDPKVPSLGTKELPFRINPNNTLELELK
;
A
#
# COMPACT_ATOMS: atom_id res chain seq x y z
N MET A 1 27.26 4.05 -22.29
CA MET A 1 26.66 3.55 -21.05
C MET A 1 25.26 3.13 -21.38
N SER A 2 24.81 2.12 -20.67
CA SER A 2 23.90 1.13 -21.20
C SER A 2 22.98 0.76 -20.05
N ASP A 3 22.16 1.73 -19.65
CA ASP A 3 21.33 1.67 -18.46
C ASP A 3 20.00 0.99 -18.77
N GLY A 4 19.43 0.33 -17.77
CA GLY A 4 18.04 -0.11 -17.82
C GLY A 4 17.12 1.01 -17.32
N THR A 5 15.84 0.95 -17.69
CA THR A 5 14.84 1.94 -17.26
C THR A 5 13.87 1.31 -16.28
N LEU A 6 13.53 2.00 -15.20
CA LEU A 6 12.49 1.61 -14.25
C LEU A 6 11.34 2.63 -14.25
N GLN A 7 10.13 2.13 -14.44
CA GLN A 7 8.88 2.91 -14.36
C GLN A 7 7.81 2.17 -13.57
N PHE A 8 6.83 2.94 -13.07
CA PHE A 8 5.68 2.40 -12.34
C PHE A 8 4.39 2.74 -13.10
N ARG A 9 3.44 1.80 -13.11
CA ARG A 9 2.15 1.95 -13.81
C ARG A 9 1.01 1.37 -12.99
N TYR A 10 -0.20 1.85 -13.28
CA TYR A 10 -1.41 1.19 -12.81
C TYR A 10 -1.78 0.01 -13.70
N GLN A 11 -2.08 -1.13 -13.08
CA GLN A 11 -2.64 -2.30 -13.74
C GLN A 11 -3.95 -1.91 -14.44
N GLY A 12 -4.02 -2.15 -15.76
CA GLY A 12 -5.20 -1.81 -16.56
C GLY A 12 -5.40 -0.32 -16.87
N ASN A 13 -4.59 0.60 -16.31
CA ASN A 13 -4.67 2.04 -16.56
C ASN A 13 -3.29 2.71 -16.70
N ILE A 14 -2.49 2.25 -17.68
CA ILE A 14 -1.10 2.70 -17.88
C ILE A 14 -0.93 4.20 -18.16
N LYS A 15 -2.00 4.88 -18.60
CA LYS A 15 -1.97 6.32 -18.94
C LYS A 15 -2.11 7.22 -17.72
N ARG A 16 -2.69 6.73 -16.62
CA ARG A 16 -2.81 7.50 -15.39
C ARG A 16 -1.44 7.56 -14.70
N PRO A 17 -0.91 8.76 -14.39
CA PRO A 17 0.33 8.88 -13.64
C PRO A 17 0.13 8.47 -12.18
N MET A 18 1.11 7.76 -11.61
CA MET A 18 1.16 7.39 -10.19
C MET A 18 1.80 8.50 -9.34
N SER A 19 1.19 9.68 -9.32
CA SER A 19 1.74 10.89 -8.69
C SER A 19 1.67 10.88 -7.16
N GLU A 20 0.85 10.01 -6.58
CA GLU A 20 0.60 9.88 -5.14
C GLU A 20 1.66 9.06 -4.40
N TYR A 21 2.55 8.36 -5.11
CA TYR A 21 3.50 7.43 -4.50
C TYR A 21 4.97 7.73 -4.83
N PHE A 22 5.83 7.38 -3.88
CA PHE A 22 7.28 7.35 -4.05
C PHE A 22 7.77 5.91 -3.88
N ALA A 23 8.81 5.56 -4.64
CA ALA A 23 9.54 4.32 -4.48
C ALA A 23 10.93 4.60 -3.92
N VAL A 24 11.34 3.83 -2.91
CA VAL A 24 12.73 3.74 -2.47
C VAL A 24 13.36 2.59 -3.23
N VAL A 25 14.36 2.90 -4.06
CA VAL A 25 15.08 1.95 -4.91
C VAL A 25 16.50 1.81 -4.37
N ASN A 26 16.84 0.64 -3.85
CA ASN A 26 18.13 0.35 -3.22
C ASN A 26 18.85 -0.74 -4.01
N ARG A 27 20.05 -0.41 -4.53
CA ARG A 27 20.90 -1.42 -5.18
C ARG A 27 21.40 -2.43 -4.15
N ARG A 28 21.26 -3.71 -4.45
CA ARG A 28 21.74 -4.82 -3.62
C ARG A 28 23.11 -5.28 -4.10
N PHE A 29 23.88 -5.88 -3.18
CA PHE A 29 25.15 -6.57 -3.44
C PHE A 29 26.27 -5.71 -4.07
N ALA A 30 26.09 -4.38 -4.12
CA ALA A 30 27.09 -3.42 -4.53
C ALA A 30 26.94 -2.13 -3.72
N SER A 31 28.02 -1.36 -3.58
CA SER A 31 27.91 0.03 -3.12
C SER A 31 27.09 0.81 -4.14
N GLY A 32 25.96 1.37 -3.72
CA GLY A 32 25.07 2.12 -4.59
C GLY A 32 24.23 3.12 -3.79
N ALA A 33 23.73 4.14 -4.49
CA ALA A 33 22.83 5.12 -3.89
C ALA A 33 21.46 4.48 -3.62
N THR A 34 20.87 4.81 -2.47
CA THR A 34 19.42 4.66 -2.26
C THR A 34 18.73 5.83 -2.94
N ILE A 35 17.94 5.54 -3.97
CA ILE A 35 17.27 6.56 -4.77
C ILE A 35 15.80 6.60 -4.36
N LYS A 36 15.28 7.81 -4.09
CA LYS A 36 13.85 8.05 -3.92
C LYS A 36 13.27 8.53 -5.25
N GLN A 37 12.57 7.67 -5.95
CA GLN A 37 11.93 7.94 -7.25
C GLN A 37 10.45 8.28 -7.04
N LYS A 38 9.92 9.27 -7.77
CA LYS A 38 8.45 9.42 -7.89
C LYS A 38 7.89 8.34 -8.80
N CYS A 39 6.80 7.69 -8.41
CA CYS A 39 6.21 6.62 -9.22
C CYS A 39 5.61 7.13 -10.54
N SER A 40 5.40 8.44 -10.68
CA SER A 40 4.98 9.08 -11.94
C SER A 40 6.12 9.31 -12.95
N GLU A 41 7.38 9.09 -12.56
CA GLU A 41 8.57 9.35 -13.37
C GLU A 41 9.22 8.03 -13.81
N SER A 42 9.95 8.09 -14.92
CA SER A 42 10.78 7.00 -15.44
C SER A 42 12.24 7.38 -15.25
N LEU A 43 13.03 6.52 -14.58
CA LEU A 43 14.44 6.78 -14.30
C LEU A 43 15.34 5.66 -14.84
N MET A 44 16.56 6.04 -15.20
CA MET A 44 17.61 5.12 -15.63
C MET A 44 18.39 4.60 -14.43
N TYR A 45 18.75 3.32 -14.48
CA TYR A 45 19.49 2.60 -13.47
C TYR A 45 20.57 1.75 -14.13
N GLU A 46 21.76 1.76 -13.53
CA GLU A 46 22.81 0.83 -13.95
C GLU A 46 22.33 -0.63 -13.78
N PRO A 47 22.77 -1.55 -14.65
CA PRO A 47 22.41 -2.95 -14.49
C PRO A 47 22.79 -3.54 -13.12
N GLY A 48 21.90 -4.35 -12.55
CA GLY A 48 22.10 -5.01 -11.26
C GLY A 48 20.80 -5.32 -10.53
N THR A 49 20.92 -5.94 -9.36
CA THR A 49 19.79 -6.28 -8.50
C THR A 49 19.37 -5.10 -7.63
N TYR A 50 18.08 -4.79 -7.61
CA TYR A 50 17.51 -3.71 -6.82
C TYR A 50 16.37 -4.21 -5.95
N TYR A 51 16.34 -3.74 -4.71
CA TYR A 51 15.17 -3.84 -3.85
C TYR A 51 14.38 -2.55 -3.90
N ILE A 52 13.07 -2.69 -4.08
CA ILE A 52 12.13 -1.59 -4.30
C ILE A 52 11.05 -1.65 -3.24
N GLU A 53 10.77 -0.50 -2.64
CA GLU A 53 9.69 -0.32 -1.68
C GLU A 53 8.85 0.92 -2.06
N VAL A 54 7.57 0.71 -2.38
CA VAL A 54 6.64 1.79 -2.75
C VAL A 54 5.85 2.22 -1.52
N SER A 55 5.69 3.52 -1.36
CA SER A 55 4.97 4.17 -0.24
C SER A 55 3.45 4.00 -0.29
N SER A 56 2.95 2.91 -0.90
CA SER A 56 1.55 2.57 -1.01
C SER A 56 1.02 1.90 0.26
N LEU A 57 -0.30 1.73 0.35
CA LEU A 57 -0.94 0.98 1.43
C LEU A 57 -1.83 -0.13 0.83
N PRO A 58 -1.56 -1.42 1.05
CA PRO A 58 -0.38 -1.96 1.72
C PRO A 58 0.95 -1.58 1.02
N PRO A 59 2.08 -1.59 1.75
CA PRO A 59 3.40 -1.35 1.15
C PRO A 59 3.72 -2.42 0.11
N TYR A 60 4.07 -1.99 -1.10
CA TYR A 60 4.56 -2.89 -2.14
C TYR A 60 6.08 -3.02 -2.04
N LYS A 61 6.58 -4.27 -2.08
CA LYS A 61 8.00 -4.59 -1.98
C LYS A 61 8.36 -5.61 -3.07
N ALA A 62 9.45 -5.39 -3.77
CA ALA A 62 9.94 -6.30 -4.79
C ALA A 62 11.47 -6.28 -4.88
N SER A 63 12.05 -7.39 -5.35
CA SER A 63 13.43 -7.44 -5.82
C SER A 63 13.39 -7.64 -7.34
N ILE A 64 14.09 -6.80 -8.08
CA ILE A 64 14.17 -6.90 -9.55
C ILE A 64 15.63 -6.89 -9.98
N ASP A 65 15.91 -7.54 -11.11
CA ASP A 65 17.21 -7.50 -11.76
C ASP A 65 17.10 -6.61 -13.00
N ILE A 66 17.67 -5.42 -12.92
CA ILE A 66 17.69 -4.49 -14.05
C ILE A 66 18.85 -4.90 -14.98
N THR A 67 18.53 -5.21 -16.23
CA THR A 67 19.51 -5.50 -17.28
C THR A 67 19.68 -4.32 -18.23
N PHE A 68 20.75 -4.36 -19.01
CA PHE A 68 21.02 -3.37 -20.06
C PHE A 68 19.86 -3.28 -21.08
N ASP A 69 19.50 -2.05 -21.48
CA ASP A 69 18.55 -1.72 -22.55
C ASP A 69 17.14 -2.29 -22.34
N ALA A 70 16.85 -2.72 -21.11
CA ALA A 70 15.55 -3.24 -20.73
C ALA A 70 14.73 -2.16 -20.01
N SER A 71 13.43 -2.15 -20.32
CA SER A 71 12.44 -1.34 -19.60
C SER A 71 11.69 -2.24 -18.61
N PHE A 72 11.90 -1.98 -17.33
CA PHE A 72 11.22 -2.64 -16.23
C PHE A 72 10.02 -1.81 -15.81
N GLU A 73 8.87 -2.46 -15.82
CA GLU A 73 7.61 -1.85 -15.42
C GLU A 73 7.06 -2.57 -14.20
N ILE A 74 6.94 -1.84 -13.10
CA ILE A 74 6.26 -2.32 -11.89
C ILE A 74 4.82 -1.87 -11.94
N GLN A 75 3.91 -2.84 -12.01
CA GLN A 75 2.48 -2.57 -12.08
C GLN A 75 1.80 -2.76 -10.72
N LEU A 76 1.18 -1.69 -10.21
CA LEU A 76 0.38 -1.71 -8.97
C LEU A 76 -1.11 -1.58 -9.32
N PRO A 77 -2.02 -2.17 -8.54
CA PRO A 77 -3.44 -1.94 -8.72
C PRO A 77 -3.81 -0.50 -8.32
N GLU A 78 -4.87 0.06 -8.90
CA GLU A 78 -5.33 1.40 -8.53
C GLU A 78 -5.88 1.44 -7.09
N PRO A 79 -5.73 2.56 -6.37
CA PRO A 79 -6.29 2.69 -5.04
C PRO A 79 -7.81 2.88 -5.08
N GLY A 80 -8.47 2.45 -4.00
CA GLY A 80 -9.79 2.93 -3.60
C GLY A 80 -9.73 3.54 -2.20
N THR A 81 -10.88 3.97 -1.69
CA THR A 81 -10.98 4.61 -0.38
C THR A 81 -11.76 3.71 0.58
N LEU A 82 -11.20 3.42 1.75
CA LEU A 82 -11.95 2.90 2.88
C LEU A 82 -12.47 4.07 3.72
N ALA A 83 -13.77 4.07 4.05
CA ALA A 83 -14.38 5.03 4.95
C ALA A 83 -15.07 4.30 6.11
N ILE A 84 -14.66 4.59 7.34
CA ILE A 84 -15.30 4.04 8.55
C ILE A 84 -16.38 5.03 9.01
N MET A 85 -17.63 4.58 8.98
CA MET A 85 -18.81 5.43 9.15
C MET A 85 -19.32 5.51 10.60
N ASN A 86 -18.65 4.85 11.54
CA ASN A 86 -18.98 4.92 12.96
C ASN A 86 -18.98 6.37 13.45
N SER A 87 -20.10 6.78 14.06
CA SER A 87 -20.31 8.09 14.70
C SER A 87 -19.96 8.08 16.20
N ASN A 88 -19.72 6.89 16.76
CA ASN A 88 -19.17 6.70 18.10
C ASN A 88 -17.66 6.42 18.03
N ALA A 89 -16.94 6.82 19.07
CA ALA A 89 -15.53 6.48 19.20
C ALA A 89 -15.38 4.98 19.48
N LEU A 90 -14.61 4.28 18.64
CA LEU A 90 -14.25 2.86 18.83
C LEU A 90 -12.79 2.68 19.23
N GLY A 91 -12.02 3.77 19.28
CA GLY A 91 -10.60 3.73 19.58
C GLY A 91 -9.77 3.22 18.41
N LYS A 92 -8.63 2.63 18.73
CA LYS A 92 -7.62 2.22 17.75
C LYS A 92 -8.05 0.95 17.01
N ILE A 93 -8.07 1.01 15.69
CA ILE A 93 -8.22 -0.15 14.80
C ILE A 93 -6.92 -0.40 14.03
N GLN A 94 -6.73 -1.63 13.59
CA GLN A 94 -5.60 -2.04 12.77
C GLN A 94 -6.11 -2.58 11.45
N ILE A 95 -5.48 -2.18 10.35
CA ILE A 95 -5.71 -2.76 9.03
C ILE A 95 -4.55 -3.68 8.69
N GLN A 96 -4.90 -4.89 8.30
CA GLN A 96 -3.95 -5.94 7.99
C GLN A 96 -4.11 -6.44 6.55
N THR A 97 -2.99 -6.90 5.99
CA THR A 97 -2.94 -7.59 4.71
C THR A 97 -2.27 -8.94 4.91
N MET A 98 -2.53 -9.88 3.99
CA MET A 98 -1.80 -11.14 3.95
C MET A 98 -0.36 -10.92 3.44
N LEU A 99 0.61 -11.47 4.15
CA LEU A 99 2.02 -11.56 3.75
C LEU A 99 2.45 -13.02 3.95
N GLY A 100 2.61 -13.77 2.86
CA GLY A 100 2.76 -15.21 2.93
C GLY A 100 1.48 -15.87 3.45
N ASP A 101 1.58 -16.57 4.57
CA ASP A 101 0.50 -17.25 5.28
C ASP A 101 -0.03 -16.48 6.50
N GLN A 102 0.53 -15.29 6.79
CA GLN A 102 0.20 -14.51 7.98
C GLN A 102 -0.43 -13.16 7.63
N PHE A 103 -1.33 -12.69 8.49
CA PHE A 103 -1.81 -11.32 8.43
C PHE A 103 -0.88 -10.39 9.22
N VAL A 104 -0.43 -9.32 8.57
CA VAL A 104 0.45 -8.31 9.16
C VAL A 104 -0.23 -6.94 9.17
N THR A 105 -0.10 -6.22 10.28
CA THR A 105 -0.59 -4.85 10.40
C THR A 105 0.31 -3.91 9.60
N PHE A 106 -0.27 -3.21 8.63
CA PHE A 106 0.44 -2.20 7.84
C PHE A 106 -0.10 -0.78 8.07
N TYR A 107 -1.30 -0.66 8.64
CA TYR A 107 -1.90 0.63 8.94
C TYR A 107 -2.70 0.59 10.24
N THR A 108 -2.75 1.71 10.93
CA THR A 108 -3.49 1.90 12.17
C THR A 108 -4.18 3.24 12.09
N MET A 109 -5.44 3.30 12.51
CA MET A 109 -6.16 4.56 12.66
C MET A 109 -7.01 4.55 13.92
N ASN A 110 -7.32 5.75 14.42
CA ASN A 110 -8.19 5.92 15.57
C ASN A 110 -9.59 6.32 15.09
N ILE A 111 -10.61 5.58 15.53
CA ILE A 111 -12.02 5.86 15.24
C ILE A 111 -12.55 6.75 16.36
N THR A 112 -12.74 8.02 16.03
CA THR A 112 -13.13 9.10 16.95
C THR A 112 -14.63 9.38 16.96
N GLY A 113 -15.39 8.78 16.04
CA GLY A 113 -16.80 9.08 15.81
C GLY A 113 -17.05 10.20 14.79
N LYS A 114 -16.03 10.59 14.02
CA LYS A 114 -16.11 11.61 12.96
C LYS A 114 -15.89 10.97 11.59
N PRO A 115 -16.96 10.56 10.87
CA PRO A 115 -16.83 9.80 9.62
C PRO A 115 -15.96 10.45 8.52
N ASN A 116 -15.97 11.79 8.45
CA ASN A 116 -15.18 12.52 7.46
C ASN A 116 -13.66 12.41 7.69
N ASP A 117 -13.24 12.25 8.95
CA ASP A 117 -11.83 12.14 9.34
C ASP A 117 -11.33 10.68 9.33
N GLN A 118 -12.23 9.73 9.07
CA GLN A 118 -11.98 8.28 9.19
C GLN A 118 -11.89 7.61 7.81
N ARG A 119 -11.08 8.19 6.93
CA ARG A 119 -10.91 7.72 5.55
C ARG A 119 -9.44 7.44 5.24
N VAL A 120 -9.17 6.37 4.49
CA VAL A 120 -7.80 6.02 4.06
C VAL A 120 -7.82 5.45 2.64
N GLN A 121 -6.85 5.87 1.82
CA GLN A 121 -6.64 5.28 0.50
C GLN A 121 -5.82 4.00 0.62
N LEU A 122 -6.31 2.93 -0.01
CA LEU A 122 -5.70 1.61 -0.02
C LEU A 122 -5.68 1.08 -1.46
N LEU A 123 -4.57 0.47 -1.86
CA LEU A 123 -4.47 -0.30 -3.10
C LEU A 123 -5.56 -1.37 -3.16
N SER A 124 -6.21 -1.48 -4.31
CA SER A 124 -7.18 -2.55 -4.57
C SER A 124 -6.50 -3.91 -4.75
N ASN A 125 -7.29 -4.98 -4.85
CA ASN A 125 -6.84 -6.36 -5.09
C ASN A 125 -5.99 -7.03 -3.99
N TYR A 126 -5.80 -6.37 -2.84
CA TYR A 126 -5.24 -7.01 -1.65
C TYR A 126 -6.35 -7.66 -0.79
N PRO A 127 -6.13 -8.86 -0.23
CA PRO A 127 -6.99 -9.40 0.83
C PRO A 127 -6.73 -8.62 2.13
N LEU A 128 -7.73 -7.86 2.58
CA LEU A 128 -7.60 -6.99 3.74
C LEU A 128 -8.52 -7.42 4.87
N ARG A 129 -8.13 -7.12 6.11
CA ARG A 129 -9.02 -7.22 7.27
C ARG A 129 -8.79 -6.09 8.26
N ILE A 130 -9.84 -5.74 8.98
CA ILE A 130 -9.80 -4.80 10.11
C ILE A 130 -9.82 -5.61 11.40
N LEU A 131 -8.89 -5.33 12.29
CA LEU A 131 -8.93 -5.72 13.70
C LEU A 131 -9.40 -4.53 14.54
N TYR A 132 -10.45 -4.73 15.33
CA TYR A 132 -11.04 -3.70 16.18
C TYR A 132 -11.48 -4.31 17.52
N PRO A 133 -11.54 -3.53 18.62
CA PRO A 133 -11.86 -4.09 19.93
C PRO A 133 -13.27 -4.69 19.98
N VAL A 134 -13.45 -5.79 20.71
CA VAL A 134 -14.77 -6.39 20.98
C VAL A 134 -15.69 -5.40 21.67
N ASP A 135 -15.15 -4.72 22.69
CA ASP A 135 -15.76 -3.59 23.38
C ASP A 135 -14.74 -2.44 23.45
N PRO A 136 -15.02 -1.27 22.84
CA PRO A 136 -14.16 -0.10 22.92
C PRO A 136 -13.85 0.37 24.35
N LYS A 137 -14.75 0.10 25.30
CA LYS A 137 -14.58 0.48 26.71
C LYS A 137 -13.72 -0.51 27.49
N VAL A 138 -13.60 -1.75 27.00
CA VAL A 138 -12.84 -2.83 27.65
C VAL A 138 -11.97 -3.56 26.62
N PRO A 139 -10.86 -2.93 26.14
CA PRO A 139 -10.00 -3.52 25.11
C PRO A 139 -9.37 -4.87 25.48
N SER A 140 -9.29 -5.19 26.77
CA SER A 140 -8.77 -6.47 27.27
C SER A 140 -9.66 -7.68 26.91
N LEU A 141 -10.91 -7.46 26.48
CA LEU A 141 -11.79 -8.52 25.97
C LEU A 141 -11.37 -9.05 24.60
N GLY A 142 -10.35 -8.46 23.98
CA GLY A 142 -9.80 -8.90 22.70
C GLY A 142 -10.38 -8.13 21.51
N THR A 143 -10.18 -8.69 20.32
CA THR A 143 -10.50 -8.02 19.05
C THR A 143 -11.43 -8.87 18.17
N LYS A 144 -12.31 -8.19 17.43
CA LYS A 144 -13.05 -8.75 16.30
C LYS A 144 -12.27 -8.54 15.01
N GLU A 145 -12.53 -9.41 14.05
CA GLU A 145 -11.98 -9.34 12.70
C GLU A 145 -13.08 -9.08 11.68
N LEU A 146 -12.83 -8.19 10.72
CA LEU A 146 -13.72 -7.94 9.59
C LEU A 146 -12.92 -7.98 8.28
N PRO A 147 -13.01 -9.06 7.48
CA PRO A 147 -12.39 -9.10 6.16
C PRO A 147 -13.13 -8.18 5.18
N PHE A 148 -12.39 -7.56 4.27
CA PHE A 148 -12.94 -6.69 3.22
C PHE A 148 -12.04 -6.65 1.98
N ARG A 149 -12.55 -6.07 0.89
CA ARG A 149 -11.81 -5.79 -0.35
C ARG A 149 -12.14 -4.41 -0.85
N ILE A 150 -11.13 -3.70 -1.35
CA ILE A 150 -11.28 -2.37 -1.94
C ILE A 150 -11.31 -2.49 -3.45
N ASN A 151 -12.27 -1.80 -4.07
CA ASN A 151 -12.36 -1.65 -5.51
C ASN A 151 -11.65 -0.36 -5.96
N PRO A 152 -10.98 -0.37 -7.12
CA PRO A 152 -10.29 0.80 -7.62
C PRO A 152 -11.25 1.96 -7.86
N ASN A 153 -10.83 3.18 -7.51
CA ASN A 153 -11.57 4.44 -7.66
C ASN A 153 -12.97 4.47 -7.00
N ASN A 154 -13.26 3.54 -6.09
CA ASN A 154 -14.51 3.53 -5.34
C ASN A 154 -14.27 3.81 -3.85
N THR A 155 -15.31 4.30 -3.16
CA THR A 155 -15.34 4.34 -1.70
C THR A 155 -16.08 3.11 -1.17
N LEU A 156 -15.42 2.33 -0.32
CA LEU A 156 -16.06 1.31 0.51
C LEU A 156 -16.40 1.94 1.87
N GLU A 157 -17.68 2.00 2.18
CA GLU A 157 -18.17 2.45 3.47
C GLU A 157 -18.41 1.23 4.37
N LEU A 158 -17.81 1.24 5.58
CA LEU A 158 -17.98 0.19 6.58
C LEU A 158 -18.42 0.79 7.91
N GLU A 159 -19.25 0.04 8.63
CA GLU A 159 -19.62 0.31 10.01
C GLU A 159 -19.20 -0.89 10.87
N LEU A 160 -18.39 -0.63 11.90
CA LEU A 160 -17.89 -1.64 12.83
C LEU A 160 -18.89 -1.82 13.98
N LYS A 161 -19.17 -3.06 14.36
CA LYS A 161 -20.24 -3.43 15.33
C LYS A 161 -19.70 -4.16 16.55
#